data_AF-A0A520ZRK4-F1
#
_entry.id   AF-A0A520ZRK4-F1
#
_cell.length_a   1.000
_cell.length_b   1.000
_cell.length_c   1.000
_cell.angle_alpha   90.00
_cell.angle_beta   90.00
_cell.angle_gamma   90.00
#
_symmetry.space_group_name_H-M   'P 1'
#
loop_
_entity.id
_entity.type
_entity.pdbx_description
1 polymer ?
#
loop_
_entity_poly.entity_id
_entity_poly.type
_entity_poly.pdbx_seq_one_letter_code
_entity_poly.pdbx_strand_id
1 'polypeptide(L)'
;DRFAAAMAAPVAARRVLLPLYAFNVEVSRAPWVTSEPMIGEMRLQWWRDALEEIGAARPVRRHEVTVPLAEVLHAPLASQLDELIAARRWDLYTDAFEDTAHFQDYLKKTGGRLMWISAHLLGAHVTAASAIVALGSATALVRFLAAVPDLEARGRIPLIDGRKGAVAELAKTALAAYPGRLRDHAGIPRKARAALIEAWQTRPLLEQIARAPERVAEGRVGLSEFEKRVRLFLATF
;
A
#
# COMPACT_ATOMS: atom_id res chain seq x y z
N ASP A 1 -11.14 -0.21 -3.99
CA ASP A 1 -10.70 1.14 -3.58
C ASP A 1 -9.59 1.75 -4.43
N ARG A 2 -8.41 1.13 -4.53
CA ARG A 2 -7.28 1.73 -5.28
C ARG A 2 -7.59 1.92 -6.78
N PHE A 3 -8.35 1.02 -7.39
CA PHE A 3 -8.86 1.20 -8.76
C PHE A 3 -9.77 2.43 -8.88
N ALA A 4 -10.71 2.63 -7.95
CA ALA A 4 -11.59 3.81 -7.95
C ALA A 4 -10.78 5.11 -7.79
N ALA A 5 -9.75 5.12 -6.93
CA ALA A 5 -8.83 6.24 -6.79
C ALA A 5 -8.04 6.52 -8.10
N ALA A 6 -7.54 5.49 -8.77
CA ALA A 6 -6.89 5.65 -10.07
C ALA A 6 -7.86 6.17 -11.15
N MET A 7 -9.12 5.72 -11.14
CA MET A 7 -10.14 6.20 -12.07
C MET A 7 -10.58 7.64 -11.80
N ALA A 8 -10.49 8.11 -10.56
CA ALA A 8 -10.69 9.52 -10.20
C ALA A 8 -9.50 10.41 -10.60
N ALA A 9 -8.31 9.84 -10.81
CA ALA A 9 -7.14 10.60 -11.25
C ALA A 9 -7.24 11.06 -12.72
N PRO A 10 -6.53 12.13 -13.11
CA PRO A 10 -6.41 12.55 -14.51
C PRO A 10 -5.88 11.43 -15.40
N VAL A 11 -6.38 11.33 -16.64
CA VAL A 11 -6.04 10.25 -17.59
C VAL A 11 -4.52 10.07 -17.76
N ALA A 12 -3.77 11.19 -17.84
CA ALA A 12 -2.31 11.14 -17.95
C ALA A 12 -1.63 10.46 -16.74
N ALA A 13 -2.18 10.63 -15.53
CA ALA A 13 -1.63 9.99 -14.34
C ALA A 13 -1.96 8.48 -14.29
N ARG A 14 -3.08 8.06 -14.89
CA ARG A 14 -3.49 6.63 -14.92
C ARG A 14 -2.47 5.74 -15.62
N ARG A 15 -1.77 6.26 -16.64
CA ARG A 15 -0.69 5.55 -17.33
C ARG A 15 0.44 5.13 -16.39
N VAL A 16 0.69 5.90 -15.32
CA VAL A 16 1.68 5.58 -14.28
C VAL A 16 1.06 4.75 -13.16
N LEU A 17 -0.15 5.11 -12.71
CA LEU A 17 -0.76 4.48 -11.54
C LEU A 17 -1.22 3.04 -11.81
N LEU A 18 -1.84 2.77 -12.97
CA LEU A 18 -2.42 1.46 -13.25
C LEU A 18 -1.39 0.33 -13.28
N PRO A 19 -0.23 0.45 -13.97
CA PRO A 19 0.77 -0.63 -13.97
C PRO A 19 1.36 -0.91 -12.58
N LEU A 20 1.65 0.13 -11.80
CA LEU A 20 2.12 -0.01 -10.41
C LEU A 20 1.09 -0.71 -9.52
N TYR A 21 -0.18 -0.36 -9.68
CA TYR A 21 -1.26 -0.91 -8.86
C TYR A 21 -1.60 -2.33 -9.27
N ALA A 22 -1.55 -2.65 -10.56
CA ALA A 22 -1.67 -4.01 -11.06
C ALA A 22 -0.52 -4.89 -10.56
N PHE A 23 0.73 -4.40 -10.62
CA PHE A 23 1.89 -5.06 -10.01
C PHE A 23 1.67 -5.34 -8.52
N ASN A 24 1.22 -4.36 -7.75
CA ASN A 24 0.95 -4.59 -6.33
C ASN A 24 -0.12 -5.67 -6.13
N VAL A 25 -1.20 -5.69 -6.93
CA VAL A 25 -2.25 -6.72 -6.84
C VAL A 25 -1.64 -8.10 -7.08
N GLU A 26 -0.85 -8.24 -8.14
CA GLU A 26 -0.16 -9.47 -8.53
C GLU A 26 0.78 -10.01 -7.45
N VAL A 27 1.56 -9.12 -6.81
CA VAL A 27 2.46 -9.51 -5.72
C VAL A 27 1.67 -9.86 -4.46
N SER A 28 0.67 -9.03 -4.08
CA SER A 28 -0.11 -9.23 -2.86
C SER A 28 -1.05 -10.45 -2.90
N ARG A 29 -1.33 -11.01 -4.09
CA ARG A 29 -2.14 -12.22 -4.24
C ARG A 29 -1.37 -13.52 -4.17
N ALA A 30 -0.03 -13.49 -4.20
CA ALA A 30 0.82 -14.67 -4.08
C ALA A 30 0.41 -15.64 -2.95
N PRO A 31 0.07 -15.19 -1.73
CA PRO A 31 -0.37 -16.10 -0.66
C PRO A 31 -1.78 -16.66 -0.81
N TRP A 32 -2.58 -16.14 -1.74
CA TRP A 32 -4.00 -16.48 -1.89
C TRP A 32 -4.26 -17.43 -3.06
N VAL A 33 -3.27 -17.63 -3.92
CA VAL A 33 -3.37 -18.51 -5.09
C VAL A 33 -2.87 -19.93 -4.81
N THR A 34 -2.29 -20.18 -3.64
CA THR A 34 -1.73 -21.47 -3.22
C THR A 34 -1.66 -21.54 -1.69
N SER A 35 -1.87 -22.73 -1.13
CA SER A 35 -1.62 -23.02 0.29
C SER A 35 -0.18 -23.44 0.57
N GLU A 36 0.59 -23.79 -0.47
CA GLU A 36 1.99 -24.21 -0.37
C GLU A 36 2.91 -22.97 -0.39
N PRO A 37 3.62 -22.64 0.72
CA PRO A 37 4.47 -21.45 0.79
C PRO A 37 5.55 -21.42 -0.30
N MET A 38 6.12 -22.58 -0.64
CA MET A 38 7.13 -22.72 -1.68
C MET A 38 6.63 -22.23 -3.05
N ILE A 39 5.38 -22.53 -3.42
CA ILE A 39 4.79 -22.06 -4.68
C ILE A 39 4.61 -20.53 -4.64
N GLY A 40 4.25 -19.99 -3.48
CA GLY A 40 4.19 -18.56 -3.24
C GLY A 40 5.56 -17.88 -3.41
N GLU A 41 6.62 -18.49 -2.87
CA GLU A 41 7.99 -17.99 -3.01
C GLU A 41 8.44 -17.98 -4.47
N MET A 42 8.17 -19.05 -5.23
CA MET A 42 8.48 -19.10 -6.66
C MET A 42 7.78 -17.97 -7.43
N ARG A 43 6.52 -17.67 -7.09
CA ARG A 43 5.79 -16.54 -7.70
C ARG A 43 6.37 -15.19 -7.32
N LEU A 44 6.73 -14.99 -6.05
CA LEU A 44 7.39 -13.76 -5.62
C LEU A 44 8.73 -13.61 -6.33
N GLN A 45 9.54 -14.67 -6.40
CA GLN A 45 10.82 -14.67 -7.10
C GLN A 45 10.66 -14.31 -8.58
N TRP A 46 9.63 -14.84 -9.25
CA TRP A 46 9.31 -14.43 -10.61
C TRP A 46 8.99 -12.93 -10.72
N TRP A 47 8.39 -12.29 -9.71
CA TRP A 47 8.23 -10.83 -9.73
C TRP A 47 9.53 -10.09 -9.46
N ARG A 48 10.42 -10.65 -8.62
CA ARG A 48 11.74 -10.06 -8.32
C ARG A 48 12.61 -9.99 -9.54
N ASP A 49 12.79 -11.09 -10.27
CA ASP A 49 13.63 -11.01 -11.46
C ASP A 49 12.94 -10.28 -12.65
N ALA A 50 11.61 -10.05 -12.61
CA ALA A 50 10.95 -9.11 -13.54
C ALA A 50 11.42 -7.67 -13.28
N LEU A 51 11.49 -7.28 -12.01
CA LEU A 51 12.01 -5.98 -11.59
C LEU A 51 13.52 -5.85 -11.85
N GLU A 52 14.27 -6.94 -11.69
CA GLU A 52 15.70 -6.97 -12.06
C GLU A 52 15.90 -6.73 -13.56
N GLU A 53 15.11 -7.38 -14.42
CA GLU A 53 15.12 -7.16 -15.87
C GLU A 53 14.78 -5.71 -16.23
N ILE A 54 13.72 -5.15 -15.61
CA ILE A 54 13.34 -3.74 -15.79
C ILE A 54 14.48 -2.82 -15.35
N GLY A 55 15.06 -3.04 -14.17
CA GLY A 55 16.14 -2.23 -13.63
C GLY A 55 17.43 -2.31 -14.45
N ALA A 56 17.70 -3.44 -15.09
CA ALA A 56 18.83 -3.64 -15.98
C ALA A 56 18.56 -3.18 -17.43
N ALA A 57 17.37 -2.63 -17.73
CA ALA A 57 16.92 -2.28 -19.08
C ALA A 57 17.05 -3.45 -20.09
N ARG A 58 16.83 -4.69 -19.60
CA ARG A 58 16.84 -5.92 -20.41
C ARG A 58 15.42 -6.22 -20.94
N PRO A 59 15.29 -7.09 -21.96
CA PRO A 59 13.98 -7.63 -22.33
C PRO A 59 13.28 -8.25 -21.11
N VAL A 60 12.13 -7.68 -20.75
CA VAL A 60 11.36 -8.12 -19.58
C VAL A 60 10.50 -9.32 -19.96
N ARG A 61 10.44 -10.30 -19.06
CA ARG A 61 9.52 -11.44 -19.15
C ARG A 61 8.09 -10.99 -19.43
N ARG A 62 7.42 -11.70 -20.33
CA ARG A 62 6.12 -11.28 -20.87
C ARG A 62 4.99 -11.55 -19.88
N HIS A 63 4.34 -10.48 -19.46
CA HIS A 63 3.10 -10.47 -18.69
C HIS A 63 2.37 -9.17 -18.98
N GLU A 64 1.04 -9.16 -18.90
CA GLU A 64 0.21 -7.97 -19.19
C GLU A 64 0.55 -6.76 -18.31
N VAL A 65 1.15 -7.00 -17.15
CA VAL A 65 1.59 -5.98 -16.19
C VAL A 65 3.05 -5.57 -16.38
N THR A 66 3.95 -6.51 -16.71
CA THR A 66 5.41 -6.20 -16.75
C THR A 66 5.75 -5.25 -17.90
N VAL A 67 5.08 -5.38 -19.04
CA VAL A 67 5.29 -4.52 -20.21
C VAL A 67 4.98 -3.05 -19.88
N PRO A 68 3.76 -2.68 -19.44
CA PRO A 68 3.47 -1.29 -19.11
C PRO A 68 4.18 -0.82 -17.82
N LEU A 69 4.60 -1.72 -16.93
CA LEU A 69 5.42 -1.36 -15.78
C LEU A 69 6.83 -0.93 -16.21
N ALA A 70 7.42 -1.62 -17.19
CA ALA A 70 8.74 -1.29 -17.75
C ALA A 70 8.75 0.08 -18.47
N GLU A 71 7.60 0.52 -19.00
CA GLU A 71 7.46 1.83 -19.65
C GLU A 71 7.56 3.01 -18.67
N VAL A 72 7.28 2.79 -17.38
CA VAL A 72 7.19 3.86 -16.38
C VAL A 72 8.26 3.77 -15.29
N LEU A 73 8.89 2.62 -15.11
CA LEU A 73 9.82 2.37 -14.01
C LEU A 73 11.29 2.43 -14.47
N HIS A 74 12.17 2.91 -13.60
CA HIS A 74 13.62 2.94 -13.82
C HIS A 74 14.38 2.30 -12.65
N ALA A 75 15.68 2.02 -12.82
CA ALA A 75 16.45 1.14 -11.94
C ALA A 75 16.37 1.45 -10.44
N PRO A 76 16.56 2.71 -9.96
CA PRO A 76 16.40 3.03 -8.54
C PRO A 76 15.02 2.71 -7.95
N LEU A 77 13.95 2.77 -8.74
CA LEU A 77 12.59 2.49 -8.27
C LEU A 77 12.25 1.00 -8.38
N ALA A 78 12.81 0.30 -9.36
CA ALA A 78 12.71 -1.16 -9.44
C ALA A 78 13.28 -1.83 -8.19
N SER A 79 14.44 -1.39 -7.72
CA SER A 79 15.03 -1.87 -6.46
C SER A 79 14.12 -1.61 -5.25
N GLN A 80 13.46 -0.44 -5.17
CA GLN A 80 12.51 -0.16 -4.08
C GLN A 80 11.24 -1.02 -4.15
N LEU A 81 10.77 -1.39 -5.34
CA LEU A 81 9.67 -2.36 -5.50
C LEU A 81 10.11 -3.80 -5.18
N ASP A 82 11.37 -4.16 -5.40
CA ASP A 82 11.90 -5.47 -4.97
C ASP A 82 11.85 -5.62 -3.46
N GLU A 83 12.21 -4.56 -2.73
CA GLU A 83 12.09 -4.55 -1.27
C GLU A 83 10.62 -4.67 -0.79
N LEU A 84 9.65 -4.20 -1.58
CA LEU A 84 8.23 -4.44 -1.31
C LEU A 84 7.90 -5.93 -1.47
N ILE A 85 8.40 -6.60 -2.51
CA ILE A 85 8.23 -8.06 -2.70
C ILE A 85 8.86 -8.82 -1.53
N ALA A 86 10.06 -8.43 -1.11
CA ALA A 86 10.74 -9.05 0.02
C ALA A 86 9.90 -8.95 1.31
N ALA A 87 9.29 -7.80 1.59
CA ALA A 87 8.39 -7.63 2.74
C ALA A 87 7.13 -8.51 2.63
N ARG A 88 6.61 -8.70 1.42
CA ARG A 88 5.44 -9.56 1.14
C ARG A 88 5.70 -11.05 1.35
N ARG A 89 6.96 -11.45 1.55
CA ARG A 89 7.29 -12.82 1.97
C ARG A 89 6.67 -13.18 3.32
N TRP A 90 6.52 -12.21 4.24
CA TRP A 90 5.75 -12.42 5.48
C TRP A 90 4.35 -12.93 5.18
N ASP A 91 3.75 -12.45 4.08
CA ASP A 91 2.43 -12.90 3.69
C ASP A 91 2.40 -14.38 3.29
N LEU A 92 3.50 -15.12 3.14
CA LEU A 92 3.46 -16.56 2.78
C LEU A 92 3.42 -17.50 3.98
N TYR A 93 3.69 -17.00 5.18
CA TYR A 93 3.83 -17.79 6.40
C TYR A 93 2.76 -17.42 7.45
N THR A 94 2.68 -18.20 8.52
CA THR A 94 1.72 -18.03 9.61
C THR A 94 2.30 -17.31 10.83
N ASP A 95 3.61 -17.10 10.85
CA ASP A 95 4.33 -16.49 11.96
C ASP A 95 3.90 -15.04 12.23
N ALA A 96 3.97 -14.65 13.50
CA ALA A 96 3.77 -13.26 13.90
C ALA A 96 4.89 -12.37 13.35
N PHE A 97 4.66 -11.05 13.33
CA PHE A 97 5.77 -10.11 13.23
C PHE A 97 6.71 -10.28 14.42
N GLU A 98 8.02 -10.19 14.17
CA GLU A 98 9.07 -10.31 15.19
C GLU A 98 8.91 -9.28 16.30
N ASP A 99 8.64 -8.03 15.91
CA ASP A 99 8.41 -6.90 16.81
C ASP A 99 7.67 -5.75 16.09
N THR A 100 7.44 -4.66 16.84
CA THR A 100 6.80 -3.45 16.32
C THR A 100 7.57 -2.81 15.18
N ALA A 101 8.90 -2.89 15.18
CA ALA A 101 9.73 -2.31 14.13
C ALA A 101 9.58 -3.08 12.81
N HIS A 102 9.55 -4.41 12.86
CA HIS A 102 9.26 -5.26 11.71
C HIS A 102 7.86 -4.96 11.14
N PHE A 103 6.83 -4.86 11.99
CA PHE A 103 5.48 -4.49 11.52
C PHE A 103 5.44 -3.11 10.85
N GLN A 104 6.08 -2.11 11.44
CA GLN A 104 6.15 -0.76 10.86
C GLN A 104 6.92 -0.74 9.53
N ASP A 105 8.02 -1.49 9.44
CA ASP A 105 8.79 -1.62 8.21
C ASP A 105 7.97 -2.31 7.11
N TYR A 106 7.22 -3.36 7.42
CA TYR A 106 6.28 -3.99 6.49
C TYR A 106 5.28 -2.98 5.91
N LEU A 107 4.63 -2.17 6.75
CA LEU A 107 3.66 -1.14 6.30
C LEU A 107 4.33 -0.06 5.44
N LYS A 108 5.53 0.36 5.84
CA LYS A 108 6.36 1.33 5.11
C LYS A 108 6.74 0.80 3.73
N LYS A 109 7.20 -0.44 3.63
CA LYS A 109 7.62 -1.06 2.37
C LYS A 109 6.44 -1.34 1.46
N THR A 110 5.33 -1.85 1.99
CA THR A 110 4.19 -2.31 1.17
C THR A 110 3.19 -1.22 0.80
N GLY A 111 3.00 -0.19 1.63
CA GLY A 111 2.12 0.95 1.35
C GLY A 111 2.86 2.24 1.11
N GLY A 112 3.74 2.60 2.06
CA GLY A 112 4.50 3.85 2.05
C GLY A 112 5.32 4.04 0.76
N ARG A 113 6.16 3.06 0.43
CA ARG A 113 7.01 3.11 -0.77
C ARG A 113 6.21 3.05 -2.06
N LEU A 114 5.15 2.26 -2.12
CA LEU A 114 4.30 2.21 -3.31
C LEU A 114 3.69 3.59 -3.62
N MET A 115 3.18 4.29 -2.61
CA MET A 115 2.63 5.64 -2.76
C MET A 115 3.73 6.65 -3.13
N TRP A 116 4.91 6.55 -2.51
CA TRP A 116 6.07 7.38 -2.85
C TRP A 116 6.49 7.21 -4.30
N ILE A 117 6.71 5.97 -4.76
CA ILE A 117 7.11 5.65 -6.14
C ILE A 117 6.05 6.19 -7.13
N SER A 118 4.77 5.98 -6.82
CA SER A 118 3.65 6.51 -7.62
C SER A 118 3.70 8.04 -7.74
N ALA A 119 3.93 8.74 -6.62
CA ALA A 119 4.00 10.20 -6.61
C ALA A 119 5.27 10.72 -7.29
N HIS A 120 6.41 10.04 -7.10
CA HIS A 120 7.70 10.42 -7.66
C HIS A 120 7.71 10.32 -9.19
N LEU A 121 7.17 9.23 -9.74
CA LEU A 121 6.98 9.08 -11.19
C LEU A 121 6.01 10.12 -11.80
N LEU A 122 5.16 10.73 -10.96
CA LEU A 122 4.28 11.84 -11.34
C LEU A 122 4.88 13.23 -11.02
N GLY A 123 6.16 13.28 -10.65
CA GLY A 123 6.95 14.51 -10.47
C GLY A 123 7.09 15.00 -9.02
N ALA A 124 6.77 14.20 -8.00
CA ALA A 124 7.05 14.58 -6.62
C ALA A 124 8.57 14.70 -6.38
N HIS A 125 8.96 15.80 -5.76
CA HIS A 125 10.34 16.05 -5.37
C HIS A 125 10.71 15.21 -4.13
N VAL A 126 11.99 14.83 -4.02
CA VAL A 126 12.49 13.97 -2.92
C VAL A 126 12.25 14.57 -1.53
N THR A 127 12.15 15.89 -1.42
CA THR A 127 11.80 16.58 -0.16
C THR A 127 10.41 16.21 0.37
N ALA A 128 9.51 15.73 -0.48
CA ALA A 128 8.18 15.26 -0.08
C ALA A 128 8.16 13.77 0.34
N ALA A 129 9.25 13.03 0.13
CA ALA A 129 9.27 11.57 0.26
C ALA A 129 8.84 11.09 1.64
N SER A 130 9.40 11.66 2.72
CA SER A 130 9.05 11.28 4.10
C SER A 130 7.55 11.43 4.38
N ALA A 131 6.97 12.55 3.95
CA ALA A 131 5.56 12.84 4.20
C ALA A 131 4.62 11.95 3.36
N ILE A 132 4.99 11.65 2.12
CA ILE A 132 4.22 10.72 1.26
C ILE A 132 4.32 9.29 1.78
N VAL A 133 5.52 8.85 2.21
CA VAL A 133 5.71 7.54 2.83
C VAL A 133 4.87 7.41 4.10
N ALA A 134 4.84 8.44 4.96
CA ALA A 134 3.99 8.44 6.15
C ALA A 134 2.50 8.26 5.82
N LEU A 135 1.99 8.97 4.80
CA LEU A 135 0.60 8.81 4.33
C LEU A 135 0.35 7.39 3.80
N GLY A 136 1.26 6.86 3.00
CA GLY A 136 1.14 5.51 2.44
C GLY A 136 1.20 4.42 3.51
N SER A 137 2.07 4.57 4.52
CA SER A 137 2.14 3.66 5.67
C SER A 137 0.86 3.67 6.49
N ALA A 138 0.30 4.86 6.78
CA ALA A 138 -0.98 4.99 7.47
C ALA A 138 -2.12 4.36 6.66
N THR A 139 -2.10 4.52 5.33
CA THR A 139 -3.06 3.90 4.42
C THR A 139 -2.94 2.38 4.41
N ALA A 140 -1.72 1.84 4.46
CA ALA A 140 -1.49 0.41 4.63
C ALA A 140 -1.96 -0.09 5.99
N LEU A 141 -1.73 0.65 7.08
CA LEU A 141 -2.18 0.27 8.42
C LEU A 141 -3.70 0.06 8.45
N VAL A 142 -4.47 1.02 7.94
CA VAL A 142 -5.94 0.91 7.88
C VAL A 142 -6.38 -0.32 7.10
N ARG A 143 -5.77 -0.57 5.94
CA ARG A 143 -6.09 -1.72 5.09
C ARG A 143 -5.70 -3.04 5.76
N PHE A 144 -4.57 -3.07 6.46
CA PHE A 144 -4.10 -4.22 7.21
C PHE A 144 -5.03 -4.54 8.38
N LEU A 145 -5.40 -3.53 9.17
CA LEU A 145 -6.35 -3.68 10.28
C LEU A 145 -7.74 -4.13 9.79
N ALA A 146 -8.21 -3.64 8.64
CA ALA A 146 -9.45 -4.13 8.05
C ALA A 146 -9.37 -5.62 7.62
N ALA A 147 -8.17 -6.12 7.32
CA ALA A 147 -7.93 -7.51 6.91
C ALA A 147 -7.64 -8.47 8.08
N VAL A 148 -7.50 -7.97 9.32
CA VAL A 148 -7.15 -8.80 10.49
C VAL A 148 -8.05 -10.03 10.66
N PRO A 149 -9.39 -9.93 10.60
CA PRO A 149 -10.26 -11.10 10.76
C PRO A 149 -10.03 -12.16 9.69
N ASP A 150 -9.82 -11.75 8.44
CA ASP A 150 -9.55 -12.68 7.34
C ASP A 150 -8.17 -13.34 7.49
N LEU A 151 -7.18 -12.61 8.03
CA LEU A 151 -5.85 -13.14 8.32
C LEU A 151 -5.91 -14.15 9.47
N GLU A 152 -6.61 -13.85 10.55
CA GLU A 152 -6.82 -14.73 11.71
C GLU A 152 -7.60 -16.00 11.32
N ALA A 153 -8.67 -15.87 10.52
CA ALA A 153 -9.43 -17.00 10.00
C ALA A 153 -8.60 -17.96 9.13
N ARG A 154 -7.46 -17.49 8.63
CA ARG A 154 -6.48 -18.28 7.85
C ARG A 154 -5.30 -18.76 8.70
N GLY A 155 -5.42 -18.69 10.04
CA GLY A 155 -4.43 -19.21 10.98
C GLY A 155 -3.20 -18.31 11.15
N ARG A 156 -3.28 -17.02 10.80
CA ARG A 156 -2.17 -16.07 10.98
C ARG A 156 -2.28 -15.31 12.29
N ILE A 157 -1.14 -14.73 12.69
CA ILE A 157 -1.02 -13.85 13.85
C ILE A 157 -0.67 -12.43 13.37
N PRO A 158 -1.65 -11.66 12.86
CA PRO A 158 -1.37 -10.38 12.20
C PRO A 158 -0.98 -9.25 13.15
N LEU A 159 -1.35 -9.35 14.43
CA LEU A 159 -1.11 -8.31 15.44
C LEU A 159 -0.17 -8.82 16.52
N ILE A 160 0.85 -8.01 16.84
CA ILE A 160 1.77 -8.26 17.97
C ILE A 160 1.01 -8.17 19.30
N ASP A 161 0.10 -7.20 19.40
CA ASP A 161 -0.82 -7.04 20.52
C ASP A 161 -2.23 -6.79 19.98
N GLY A 162 -3.06 -7.84 20.00
CA GLY A 162 -4.45 -7.82 19.55
C GLY A 162 -5.43 -7.20 20.54
N ARG A 163 -4.99 -6.74 21.72
CA ARG A 163 -5.89 -6.11 22.69
C ARG A 163 -6.47 -4.82 22.11
N LYS A 164 -7.76 -4.57 22.38
CA LYS A 164 -8.50 -3.38 21.93
C LYS A 164 -7.74 -2.07 22.20
N GLY A 165 -7.13 -1.96 23.38
CA GLY A 165 -6.31 -0.79 23.76
C GLY A 165 -5.11 -0.59 22.83
N ALA A 166 -4.36 -1.66 22.53
CA ALA A 166 -3.20 -1.58 21.65
C ALA A 166 -3.58 -1.25 20.20
N VAL A 167 -4.68 -1.81 19.69
CA VAL A 167 -5.24 -1.47 18.37
C VAL A 167 -5.64 0.01 18.30
N ALA A 168 -6.29 0.53 19.35
CA ALA A 168 -6.63 1.95 19.42
C ALA A 168 -5.37 2.83 19.46
N GLU A 169 -4.35 2.46 20.22
CA GLU A 169 -3.08 3.20 20.27
C GLU A 169 -2.35 3.19 18.92
N LEU A 170 -2.32 2.06 18.19
CA LEU A 170 -1.77 2.01 16.83
C LEU A 170 -2.44 3.06 15.91
N ALA A 171 -3.77 3.14 15.96
CA ALA A 171 -4.52 4.11 15.16
C ALA A 171 -4.26 5.56 15.61
N LYS A 172 -4.16 5.82 16.92
CA LYS A 172 -3.83 7.16 17.46
C LYS A 172 -2.42 7.59 17.11
N THR A 173 -1.44 6.70 17.22
CA THR A 173 -0.05 6.97 16.80
C THR A 173 0.01 7.29 15.31
N ALA A 174 -0.72 6.54 14.47
CA ALA A 174 -0.80 6.83 13.05
C ALA A 174 -1.52 8.15 12.75
N LEU A 175 -2.53 8.55 13.54
CA LEU A 175 -3.17 9.88 13.43
C LEU A 175 -2.23 11.01 13.84
N ALA A 176 -1.44 10.82 14.90
CA ALA A 176 -0.48 11.81 15.36
C ALA A 176 0.66 12.02 14.34
N ALA A 177 1.09 10.96 13.67
CA ALA A 177 2.05 10.99 12.57
C ALA A 177 1.42 11.29 11.20
N TYR A 178 0.09 11.42 11.12
CA TYR A 178 -0.62 11.61 9.86
C TYR A 178 -0.21 12.95 9.26
N PRO A 179 0.34 12.96 8.04
CA PRO A 179 0.75 14.22 7.44
C PRO A 179 -0.50 15.08 7.22
N GLY A 180 -0.39 16.37 7.50
CA GLY A 180 -1.47 17.33 7.30
C GLY A 180 -1.83 17.49 5.82
N ARG A 181 -2.10 18.72 5.38
CA ARG A 181 -2.52 18.99 4.01
C ARG A 181 -1.34 18.87 3.03
N LEU A 182 -0.99 17.64 2.64
CA LEU A 182 0.11 17.36 1.70
C LEU A 182 -0.02 18.05 0.35
N ARG A 183 -1.25 18.37 -0.06
CA ARG A 183 -1.47 19.09 -1.32
C ARG A 183 -0.78 20.45 -1.34
N ASP A 184 -0.55 21.07 -0.19
CA ASP A 184 0.10 22.38 -0.09
C ASP A 184 1.63 22.25 0.04
N HIS A 185 2.16 21.02 0.09
CA HIS A 185 3.60 20.77 0.17
C HIS A 185 4.27 21.17 -1.15
N ALA A 186 5.27 22.07 -1.09
CA ALA A 186 5.95 22.62 -2.26
C ALA A 186 6.57 21.54 -3.17
N GLY A 187 7.03 20.42 -2.58
CA GLY A 187 7.56 19.28 -3.32
C GLY A 187 6.53 18.38 -4.02
N ILE A 188 5.22 18.69 -3.97
CA ILE A 188 4.15 17.85 -4.54
C ILE A 188 3.38 18.65 -5.62
N PRO A 189 3.82 18.59 -6.89
CA PRO A 189 3.10 19.26 -7.97
C PRO A 189 1.72 18.65 -8.21
N ARG A 190 0.84 19.39 -8.91
CA ARG A 190 -0.55 18.98 -9.16
C ARG A 190 -0.68 17.57 -9.75
N LYS A 191 0.23 17.17 -10.64
CA LYS A 191 0.25 15.81 -11.23
C LYS A 191 0.50 14.73 -10.17
N ALA A 192 1.47 14.95 -9.28
CA ALA A 192 1.83 14.01 -8.22
C ALA A 192 0.73 13.82 -7.15
N ARG A 193 -0.16 14.81 -6.97
CA ARG A 193 -1.32 14.68 -6.07
C ARG A 193 -2.24 13.52 -6.43
N ALA A 194 -2.25 13.06 -7.69
CA ALA A 194 -3.03 11.92 -8.13
C ALA A 194 -2.67 10.62 -7.39
N ALA A 195 -1.39 10.43 -7.04
CA ALA A 195 -0.94 9.27 -6.26
C ALA A 195 -1.48 9.28 -4.82
N LEU A 196 -1.84 10.45 -4.29
CA LEU A 196 -2.34 10.60 -2.92
C LEU A 196 -3.83 10.30 -2.80
N ILE A 197 -4.56 10.26 -3.92
CA ILE A 197 -6.02 10.03 -3.92
C ILE A 197 -6.34 8.71 -3.25
N GLU A 198 -5.50 7.67 -3.37
CA GLU A 198 -5.78 6.36 -2.76
C GLU A 198 -5.88 6.37 -1.22
N ALA A 199 -5.42 7.43 -0.57
CA ALA A 199 -5.50 7.65 0.87
C ALA A 199 -6.82 8.31 1.34
N TRP A 200 -7.80 8.46 0.44
CA TRP A 200 -9.05 9.18 0.71
C TRP A 200 -9.89 8.64 1.88
N GLN A 201 -9.69 7.39 2.28
CA GLN A 201 -10.34 6.76 3.44
C GLN A 201 -9.46 6.73 4.70
N THR A 202 -8.17 7.07 4.60
CA THR A 202 -7.20 6.73 5.65
C THR A 202 -7.52 7.42 6.97
N ARG A 203 -7.63 8.76 6.97
CA ARG A 203 -7.95 9.51 8.18
C ARG A 203 -9.28 9.10 8.84
N PRO A 204 -10.44 9.07 8.16
CA PRO A 204 -11.69 8.71 8.81
C PRO A 204 -11.71 7.26 9.33
N LEU A 205 -11.01 6.33 8.69
CA LEU A 205 -10.90 4.96 9.18
C LEU A 205 -9.95 4.85 10.37
N LEU A 206 -8.85 5.62 10.41
CA LEU A 206 -8.03 5.71 11.63
C LEU A 206 -8.85 6.29 12.80
N GLU A 207 -9.62 7.36 12.57
CA GLU A 207 -10.52 7.94 13.58
C GLU A 207 -11.57 6.93 14.05
N GLN A 208 -12.14 6.15 13.14
CA GLN A 208 -13.08 5.06 13.45
C GLN A 208 -12.44 3.98 14.33
N ILE A 209 -11.24 3.51 13.97
CA ILE A 209 -10.52 2.46 14.71
C ILE A 209 -10.07 2.97 16.09
N ALA A 210 -9.56 4.20 16.17
CA ALA A 210 -9.16 4.80 17.45
C ALA A 210 -10.33 4.95 18.43
N ARG A 211 -11.55 5.21 17.92
CA ARG A 211 -12.76 5.35 18.73
C ARG A 211 -13.41 4.00 19.09
N ALA A 212 -13.38 3.04 18.17
CA ALA A 212 -14.08 1.78 18.25
C ALA A 212 -13.18 0.61 17.76
N PRO A 213 -12.11 0.28 18.51
CA PRO A 213 -11.11 -0.71 18.09
C PRO A 213 -11.69 -2.13 17.94
N GLU A 214 -12.78 -2.46 18.62
CA GLU A 214 -13.48 -3.74 18.48
C GLU A 214 -13.94 -4.01 17.04
N ARG A 215 -14.16 -2.96 16.24
CA ARG A 215 -14.55 -3.10 14.83
C ARG A 215 -13.51 -3.84 13.99
N VAL A 216 -12.25 -3.83 14.40
CA VAL A 216 -11.16 -4.57 13.75
C VAL A 216 -11.43 -6.07 13.86
N ALA A 217 -11.56 -6.60 15.07
CA ALA A 217 -11.83 -8.02 15.30
C ALA A 217 -13.18 -8.49 14.74
N GLU A 218 -14.16 -7.58 14.67
CA GLU A 218 -15.50 -7.89 14.16
C GLU A 218 -15.63 -7.78 12.63
N GLY A 219 -14.57 -7.40 11.90
CA GLY A 219 -14.62 -7.21 10.45
C GLY A 219 -15.52 -6.05 10.00
N ARG A 220 -15.68 -5.03 10.85
CA ARG A 220 -16.57 -3.88 10.62
C ARG A 220 -15.85 -2.58 10.28
N VAL A 221 -14.53 -2.59 10.10
CA VAL A 221 -13.79 -1.41 9.63
C VAL A 221 -14.23 -1.07 8.22
N GLY A 222 -14.71 0.15 8.00
CA GLY A 222 -15.22 0.57 6.70
C GLY A 222 -16.13 1.77 6.75
N LEU A 223 -16.39 2.33 5.57
CA LEU A 223 -17.32 3.43 5.32
C LEU A 223 -18.54 2.92 4.54
N SER A 224 -19.67 3.60 4.68
CA SER A 224 -20.84 3.35 3.82
C SER A 224 -20.57 3.74 2.36
N GLU A 225 -21.23 3.10 1.39
CA GLU A 225 -21.04 3.42 -0.04
C GLU A 225 -21.34 4.89 -0.38
N PHE A 226 -22.25 5.54 0.34
CA PHE A 226 -22.51 6.98 0.22
C PHE A 226 -21.30 7.81 0.66
N GLU A 227 -20.79 7.57 1.88
CA GLU A 227 -19.58 8.24 2.39
C GLU A 227 -18.38 7.98 1.49
N LYS A 228 -18.28 6.77 0.93
CA LYS A 228 -17.23 6.40 -0.01
C LYS A 228 -17.21 7.33 -1.23
N ARG A 229 -18.37 7.48 -1.89
CA ARG A 229 -18.52 8.34 -3.07
C ARG A 229 -18.24 9.81 -2.76
N VAL A 230 -18.79 10.33 -1.67
CA VAL A 230 -18.60 11.73 -1.26
C VAL A 230 -17.14 12.03 -0.96
N ARG A 231 -16.46 11.18 -0.18
CA ARG A 231 -15.05 11.42 0.19
C ARG A 231 -14.10 11.23 -0.98
N LEU A 232 -14.34 10.26 -1.87
CA LEU A 232 -13.55 10.11 -3.09
C LEU A 232 -13.69 11.33 -4.00
N PHE A 233 -14.92 11.85 -4.15
CA PHE A 233 -15.16 13.11 -4.87
C PHE A 233 -14.33 14.25 -4.26
N LEU A 234 -14.44 14.49 -2.94
CA LEU A 234 -13.65 15.52 -2.23
C LEU A 234 -12.13 15.29 -2.32
N ALA A 235 -11.67 14.05 -2.42
CA ALA A 235 -10.25 13.73 -2.58
C ALA A 235 -9.72 14.04 -3.98
N THR A 236 -10.58 14.34 -4.96
CA THR A 236 -10.20 14.64 -6.34
C THR A 236 -10.03 16.14 -6.61
N PHE A 237 -10.73 17.00 -5.86
CA PHE A 237 -10.63 18.47 -5.91
C PHE A 237 -9.77 18.99 -4.77
#